data_AF-A0A2I0KRZ3-F1
#
_entry.id   AF-A0A2I0KRZ3-F1
#
_cell.length_a   1.000
_cell.length_b   1.000
_cell.length_c   1.000
_cell.angle_alpha   90.00
_cell.angle_beta   90.00
_cell.angle_gamma   90.00
#
_symmetry.space_group_name_H-M   'P 1'
#
loop_
_entity.id
_entity.type
_entity.pdbx_description
1 polymer ?
#
loop_
_entity_poly.entity_id
_entity_poly.type
_entity_poly.pdbx_seq_one_letter_code
_entity_poly.pdbx_strand_id
1 'polypeptide(L)'
;MPHGLGHLLGIDTHDPGGYPKGLERPKEPGLSSLRTARELLEGMVITVEPGCYFIDALLEPAMESSKTAKFFNHEAVARFRGFGGVRIESDVVPRQESEIEAVMAGGRWPI
;
A
#
# COMPACT_ATOMS: atom_id res chain seq x y z
N MET A 1 -4.94 -7.47 2.15
CA MET A 1 -4.71 -6.64 0.96
C MET A 1 -3.66 -7.36 0.10
N PRO A 2 -4.00 -7.87 -1.10
CA PRO A 2 -3.09 -8.71 -1.88
C PRO A 2 -2.05 -7.95 -2.71
N HIS A 3 -2.20 -6.63 -2.86
CA HIS A 3 -1.26 -5.77 -3.59
C HIS A 3 -0.33 -5.01 -2.64
N GLY A 4 0.70 -4.35 -3.20
CA GLY A 4 1.57 -3.43 -2.45
C GLY A 4 0.82 -2.17 -2.00
N LEU A 5 1.29 -1.52 -0.93
CA LEU A 5 0.64 -0.32 -0.39
C LEU A 5 0.70 0.90 -1.33
N GLY A 6 1.67 0.91 -2.24
CA GLY A 6 1.86 1.98 -3.21
C GLY A 6 3.16 1.81 -3.98
N HIS A 7 3.47 2.81 -4.79
CA HIS A 7 4.60 2.79 -5.71
C HIS A 7 5.11 4.19 -6.04
N LEU A 8 6.36 4.27 -6.51
CA LEU A 8 6.90 5.51 -7.06
C LEU A 8 6.03 5.97 -8.24
N LEU A 9 5.84 7.27 -8.33
CA LEU A 9 5.04 7.94 -9.36
C LEU A 9 5.87 9.04 -10.01
N GLY A 10 5.81 9.18 -11.32
CA GLY A 10 6.59 10.19 -12.03
C GLY A 10 6.12 10.36 -13.47
N ILE A 11 7.04 10.24 -14.42
CA ILE A 11 6.68 10.20 -15.84
C ILE A 11 5.86 8.94 -16.13
N ASP A 12 6.25 7.83 -15.50
CA ASP A 12 5.49 6.58 -15.55
C ASP A 12 4.57 6.47 -14.32
N THR A 13 3.36 5.90 -14.50
CA THR A 13 2.47 5.62 -13.36
C THR A 13 3.17 4.72 -12.33
N HIS A 14 3.87 3.68 -12.78
CA HIS A 14 4.76 2.88 -11.95
C HIS A 14 6.21 3.27 -12.23
N ASP A 15 6.67 4.37 -11.63
CA ASP A 15 7.95 4.99 -11.93
C ASP A 15 9.15 4.07 -11.59
N PRO A 16 10.27 4.13 -12.34
CA PRO A 16 11.39 3.22 -12.16
C PRO A 16 12.16 3.46 -10.86
N GLY A 17 13.11 2.57 -10.55
CA GLY A 17 14.02 2.73 -9.42
C GLY A 17 13.48 2.23 -8.08
N GLY A 18 12.34 1.53 -8.07
CA GLY A 18 11.80 0.93 -6.85
C GLY A 18 12.68 -0.18 -6.23
N TYR A 19 13.44 -0.90 -7.06
CA TYR A 19 14.39 -1.94 -6.66
C TYR A 19 15.74 -1.75 -7.38
N PRO A 20 16.63 -0.88 -6.86
CA PRO A 20 17.97 -0.74 -7.40
C PRO A 20 18.81 -2.01 -7.16
N LYS A 21 19.96 -2.11 -7.83
CA LYS A 21 20.88 -3.24 -7.68
C LYS A 21 21.25 -3.45 -6.21
N GLY A 22 21.08 -4.68 -5.73
CA GLY A 22 21.37 -5.08 -4.35
C GLY A 22 20.18 -5.00 -3.39
N LEU A 23 19.04 -4.42 -3.82
CA LEU A 23 17.80 -4.46 -3.04
C LEU A 23 16.91 -5.61 -3.51
N GLU A 24 16.60 -6.53 -2.61
CA GLU A 24 15.72 -7.66 -2.90
C GLU A 24 14.26 -7.36 -2.52
N ARG A 25 13.35 -7.97 -3.29
CA ARG A 25 11.92 -7.91 -3.03
C ARG A 25 11.55 -8.91 -1.92
N PRO A 26 10.78 -8.49 -0.88
CA PRO A 26 10.28 -9.40 0.14
C PRO A 26 9.45 -10.53 -0.47
N LYS A 27 9.40 -11.70 0.18
CA LYS A 27 8.70 -12.89 -0.34
C LYS A 27 7.35 -13.12 0.33
N GLU A 28 7.05 -12.40 1.40
CA GLU A 28 5.83 -12.55 2.18
C GLU A 28 4.59 -12.14 1.35
N PRO A 29 3.43 -12.75 1.60
CA PRO A 29 2.17 -12.35 0.97
C PRO A 29 1.89 -10.85 1.17
N GLY A 30 1.44 -10.16 0.12
CA GLY A 30 1.26 -8.71 0.12
C GLY A 30 2.57 -7.95 -0.11
N LEU A 31 3.59 -8.15 0.73
CA LEU A 31 4.89 -7.45 0.62
C LEU A 31 5.62 -7.77 -0.69
N SER A 32 5.51 -9.00 -1.17
CA SER A 32 6.02 -9.41 -2.50
C SER A 32 5.39 -8.66 -3.67
N SER A 33 4.26 -7.99 -3.47
CA SER A 33 3.62 -7.15 -4.48
C SER A 33 4.00 -5.67 -4.37
N LEU A 34 4.81 -5.26 -3.39
CA LEU A 34 5.35 -3.89 -3.31
C LEU A 34 6.16 -3.55 -4.56
N ARG A 35 6.05 -2.31 -5.04
CA ARG A 35 6.88 -1.85 -6.17
C ARG A 35 8.19 -1.20 -5.74
N THR A 36 8.35 -0.95 -4.43
CA THR A 36 9.62 -0.55 -3.83
C THR A 36 9.70 -1.03 -2.38
N ALA A 37 10.91 -1.33 -1.92
CA ALA A 37 11.23 -1.59 -0.50
C ALA A 37 12.28 -0.59 0.03
N ARG A 38 12.42 0.55 -0.64
CA ARG A 38 13.38 1.60 -0.28
C ARG A 38 12.88 2.36 0.94
N GLU A 39 13.82 2.91 1.70
CA GLU A 39 13.51 3.99 2.63
C GLU A 39 13.01 5.21 1.84
N LEU A 40 12.00 5.89 2.37
CA LEU A 40 11.47 7.11 1.77
C LEU A 40 12.48 8.24 1.94
N LEU A 41 12.79 8.91 0.85
CA LEU A 41 13.68 10.08 0.83
C LEU A 41 12.92 11.29 0.30
N GLU A 42 13.37 12.47 0.70
CA GLU A 42 12.88 13.74 0.17
C GLU A 42 12.98 13.77 -1.37
N GLY A 43 11.96 14.36 -2.02
CA GLY A 43 11.91 14.49 -3.48
C GLY A 43 11.40 13.26 -4.22
N MET A 44 11.16 12.15 -3.53
CA MET A 44 10.35 11.05 -4.10
C MET A 44 8.90 11.50 -4.25
N VAL A 45 8.19 10.92 -5.22
CA VAL A 45 6.72 10.98 -5.29
C VAL A 45 6.21 9.55 -5.24
N ILE A 46 5.23 9.29 -4.40
CA ILE A 46 4.74 7.94 -4.12
C ILE A 46 3.23 7.93 -3.97
N THR A 47 2.57 6.89 -4.46
CA THR A 47 1.16 6.64 -4.16
C THR A 47 1.02 6.04 -2.77
N VAL A 48 -0.06 6.39 -2.06
CA VAL A 48 -0.52 5.71 -0.85
C VAL A 48 -1.93 5.21 -1.13
N GLU A 49 -2.04 3.91 -1.38
CA GLU A 49 -3.26 3.31 -1.95
C GLU A 49 -3.79 2.10 -1.16
N PRO A 50 -3.99 2.19 0.17
CA PRO A 50 -4.53 1.08 0.95
C PRO A 50 -5.91 0.66 0.44
N GLY A 51 -6.16 -0.65 0.47
CA GLY A 51 -7.43 -1.23 0.07
C GLY A 51 -7.86 -2.44 0.89
N CYS A 52 -9.16 -2.62 0.98
CA CYS A 52 -9.82 -3.76 1.61
C CYS A 52 -10.81 -4.39 0.62
N TYR A 53 -10.68 -5.70 0.41
CA TYR A 53 -11.42 -6.42 -0.61
C TYR A 53 -11.88 -7.78 -0.07
N PHE A 54 -13.07 -8.20 -0.49
CA PHE A 54 -13.64 -9.52 -0.21
C PHE A 54 -13.52 -10.37 -1.47
N ILE A 55 -12.35 -10.98 -1.66
CA ILE A 55 -12.00 -11.76 -2.86
C ILE A 55 -12.11 -13.24 -2.53
N ASP A 56 -13.11 -13.91 -3.10
CA ASP A 56 -13.43 -15.31 -2.78
C ASP A 56 -12.25 -16.26 -3.00
N ALA A 57 -11.52 -16.09 -4.11
CA ALA A 57 -10.32 -16.88 -4.42
C ALA A 57 -9.20 -16.78 -3.36
N LEU A 58 -9.21 -15.75 -2.51
CA LEU A 58 -8.28 -15.60 -1.39
C LEU A 58 -8.92 -15.98 -0.05
N LEU A 59 -10.21 -15.66 0.13
CA LEU A 59 -10.93 -15.91 1.37
C LEU A 59 -11.19 -17.40 1.59
N GLU A 60 -11.55 -18.15 0.56
CA GLU A 60 -11.88 -19.58 0.68
C GLU A 60 -10.70 -20.40 1.21
N PRO A 61 -9.51 -20.36 0.58
CA PRO A 61 -8.35 -21.08 1.11
C PRO A 61 -7.94 -20.61 2.53
N ALA A 62 -8.13 -19.32 2.83
CA ALA A 62 -7.78 -18.76 4.13
C ALA A 62 -8.75 -19.21 5.24
N MET A 63 -10.03 -19.38 4.93
CA MET A 63 -11.05 -19.88 5.86
C MET A 63 -10.98 -21.41 6.04
N GLU A 64 -10.43 -22.14 5.08
CA GLU A 64 -10.23 -23.59 5.17
C GLU A 64 -8.91 -23.97 5.85
N SER A 65 -7.91 -23.08 5.82
CA SER A 65 -6.59 -23.33 6.39
C SER A 65 -6.60 -23.33 7.92
N SER A 66 -6.09 -24.39 8.53
CA SER A 66 -5.98 -24.51 10.00
C SER A 66 -5.16 -23.40 10.68
N LYS A 67 -4.29 -22.73 9.93
CA LYS A 67 -3.47 -21.61 10.43
C LYS A 67 -4.28 -20.32 10.57
N THR A 68 -5.24 -20.08 9.68
CA THR A 68 -5.93 -18.80 9.52
C THR A 68 -7.43 -18.85 9.79
N ALA A 69 -8.07 -20.00 9.62
CA ALA A 69 -9.51 -20.21 9.79
C ALA A 69 -10.06 -19.63 11.10
N LYS A 70 -9.33 -19.81 12.20
CA LYS A 70 -9.70 -19.32 13.54
C LYS A 70 -9.89 -17.80 13.65
N PHE A 71 -9.42 -17.03 12.67
CA PHE A 71 -9.57 -15.57 12.66
C PHE A 71 -10.81 -15.09 11.90
N PHE A 72 -11.56 -15.98 11.26
CA PHE A 72 -12.72 -15.62 10.45
C PHE A 72 -14.03 -15.89 11.19
N ASN A 73 -14.90 -14.88 11.24
CA ASN A 73 -16.32 -15.09 11.49
C ASN A 73 -17.01 -15.31 10.14
N HIS A 74 -17.40 -16.55 9.85
CA HIS A 74 -17.95 -16.95 8.55
C HIS A 74 -19.26 -16.23 8.23
N GLU A 75 -20.14 -16.01 9.22
CA GLU A 75 -21.40 -15.29 9.02
C GLU A 75 -21.14 -13.82 8.66
N ALA A 76 -20.21 -13.18 9.38
CA ALA A 76 -19.83 -11.80 9.08
C ALA A 76 -19.22 -11.68 7.68
N VAL A 77 -18.31 -12.58 7.29
CA VAL A 77 -17.69 -12.58 5.95
C VAL A 77 -18.73 -12.82 4.86
N ALA A 78 -19.68 -13.74 5.06
CA ALA A 78 -20.73 -14.03 4.09
C ALA A 78 -21.55 -12.78 3.72
N ARG A 79 -21.81 -11.90 4.69
CA ARG A 79 -22.52 -10.62 4.44
C ARG A 79 -21.79 -9.66 3.51
N PHE A 80 -20.46 -9.76 3.41
CA PHE A 80 -19.64 -8.90 2.55
C PHE A 80 -19.21 -9.58 1.24
N ARG A 81 -19.60 -10.85 1.00
CA ARG A 81 -19.38 -11.47 -0.31
C ARG A 81 -20.11 -10.67 -1.39
N GLY A 82 -19.46 -10.50 -2.54
CA GLY A 82 -19.97 -9.68 -3.64
C GLY A 82 -19.89 -8.16 -3.44
N PHE A 83 -19.46 -7.67 -2.27
CA PHE A 83 -19.22 -6.24 -2.05
C PHE A 83 -18.10 -5.71 -2.96
N GLY A 84 -17.16 -6.57 -3.36
CA GLY A 84 -15.97 -6.18 -4.09
C GLY A 84 -14.92 -5.66 -3.12
N GLY A 85 -14.71 -4.35 -3.10
CA GLY A 85 -13.77 -3.72 -2.17
C GLY A 85 -13.63 -2.23 -2.38
N VAL A 86 -12.85 -1.61 -1.51
CA VAL A 86 -12.55 -0.17 -1.53
C VAL A 86 -11.05 0.00 -1.56
N ARG A 87 -10.59 0.96 -2.35
CA ARG A 87 -9.23 1.50 -2.33
C ARG A 87 -9.34 3.02 -2.28
N ILE A 88 -8.52 3.64 -1.44
CA ILE A 88 -8.37 5.09 -1.40
C ILE A 88 -6.92 5.35 -1.74
N GLU A 89 -6.70 6.17 -2.76
CA GLU A 89 -5.38 6.43 -3.33
C GLU A 89 -5.09 7.93 -3.29
N SER A 90 -3.86 8.28 -2.94
CA SER A 90 -3.38 9.65 -2.90
C SER A 90 -1.92 9.70 -3.33
N ASP A 91 -1.57 10.75 -4.05
CA ASP A 91 -0.20 11.03 -4.45
C ASP A 91 0.43 11.92 -3.39
N VAL A 92 1.57 11.49 -2.84
CA VAL A 92 2.26 12.22 -1.78
C VAL A 92 3.73 12.41 -2.12
N VAL A 93 4.28 13.51 -1.60
CA VAL A 93 5.70 13.86 -1.72
C VAL A 93 6.26 13.94 -0.30
N PRO A 94 7.19 13.05 0.10
CA PRO A 94 7.86 13.15 1.40
C PRO A 94 8.65 14.46 1.50
N ARG A 95 8.52 15.13 2.65
CA ARG A 95 9.13 16.41 2.98
C ARG A 95 9.74 16.36 4.38
N GLN A 96 10.59 17.33 4.69
CA GLN A 96 11.12 17.46 6.04
C GLN A 96 10.03 17.97 6.99
N GLU A 97 10.05 17.50 8.24
CA GLU A 97 9.08 17.91 9.26
C GLU A 97 9.04 19.43 9.44
N SER A 98 10.20 20.08 9.44
CA SER A 98 10.34 21.54 9.55
C SER A 98 9.64 22.31 8.42
N GLU A 99 9.60 21.75 7.21
CA GLU A 99 8.88 22.36 6.08
C GLU A 99 7.37 22.26 6.26
N ILE A 100 6.90 21.10 6.75
CA ILE A 100 5.49 20.87 7.06
C ILE A 100 5.05 21.82 8.18
N GLU A 101 5.83 21.93 9.25
CA GLU A 101 5.58 22.85 10.36
C GLU A 101 5.54 24.31 9.91
N ALA A 102 6.48 24.72 9.05
CA ALA A 102 6.51 26.07 8.50
C ALA A 102 5.23 26.38 7.71
N VAL A 103 4.74 25.45 6.88
CA VAL A 103 3.48 25.61 6.14
C VAL A 103 2.28 25.66 7.07
N MET A 104 2.22 24.78 8.08
CA MET A 104 1.15 24.80 9.08
C MET A 104 1.11 26.11 9.88
N ALA A 105 2.26 26.76 10.06
CA ALA A 105 2.37 28.09 10.67
C ALA A 105 2.03 29.26 9.73
N GLY A 106 1.55 28.98 8.51
CA GLY A 106 1.19 30.00 7.50
C GLY A 106 2.32 30.37 6.53
N GLY A 107 3.44 29.65 6.58
CA GLY A 107 4.50 29.72 5.58
C GLY A 107 4.07 29.18 4.21
N ARG A 108 4.91 29.42 3.20
CA ARG A 108 4.69 28.85 1.86
C ARG A 108 5.36 27.49 1.76
N TRP A 109 4.81 26.63 0.91
CA TRP A 109 5.52 25.42 0.51
C TRP A 109 6.86 25.80 -0.15
N PRO A 110 7.98 25.16 0.24
CA PRO A 110 9.23 25.28 -0.47
C PRO A 110 9.02 24.75 -1.89
N ILE A 111 9.44 25.54 -2.88
CA ILE A 111 9.34 25.20 -4.31
C ILE A 111 10.50 24.28 -4.67
#